data_AF-A0A4S8KI75-F1
#
_entry.id   AF-A0A4S8KI75-F1
#
_cell.length_a   1.000
_cell.length_b   1.000
_cell.length_c   1.000
_cell.angle_alpha   90.00
_cell.angle_beta   90.00
_cell.angle_gamma   90.00
#
_symmetry.space_group_name_H-M   'P 1'
#
loop_
_entity.id
_entity.type
_entity.pdbx_description
1 polymer ?
#
loop_
_entity_poly.entity_id
_entity_poly.type
_entity_poly.pdbx_seq_one_letter_code
_entity_poly.pdbx_strand_id
1 'polypeptide(L)'
;MKVGVEMLTGKFFYVEVEDEATVGGLKREIARKEELKESRLLLVDCSSNLLQDDDRALAACGCFDGSIIRLIVLPVGNLAWPQLLQDWDFFHVNDGE
;
A
#
# COMPACT_ATOMS: atom_id res chain seq x y z
N MET A 1 -7.17 14.62 -0.90
CA MET A 1 -6.48 14.20 0.33
C MET A 1 -4.98 14.00 0.11
N LYS A 2 -4.18 14.20 1.16
CA LYS A 2 -2.73 14.01 1.22
C LYS A 2 -2.39 12.78 2.05
N VAL A 3 -1.81 11.77 1.41
CA VAL A 3 -1.44 10.49 2.04
C VAL A 3 0.07 10.40 2.19
N GLY A 4 0.55 10.06 3.39
CA GLY A 4 1.95 9.74 3.64
C GLY A 4 2.27 8.32 3.18
N VAL A 5 3.39 8.14 2.51
CA VAL A 5 3.87 6.84 2.02
C VAL A 5 5.24 6.58 2.64
N GLU A 6 5.32 5.53 3.45
CA GLU A 6 6.55 5.07 4.09
C GLU A 6 7.06 3.80 3.38
N MET A 7 8.25 3.86 2.80
CA MET A 7 8.89 2.69 2.20
C MET A 7 9.70 1.92 3.26
N LEU A 8 9.80 0.60 3.11
CA LEU A 8 10.68 -0.23 3.96
C LEU A 8 12.16 0.20 3.93
N THR A 9 12.57 0.94 2.91
CA THR A 9 13.93 1.53 2.80
C THR A 9 14.13 2.75 3.71
N GLY A 10 13.10 3.18 4.46
CA GLY A 10 13.10 4.37 5.29
C GLY A 10 12.80 5.67 4.53
N LYS A 11 12.53 5.59 3.21
CA LYS A 11 12.09 6.76 2.43
C LYS A 11 10.63 7.09 2.78
N PHE A 12 10.37 8.34 3.10
CA PHE A 12 9.02 8.85 3.38
C PHE A 12 8.68 10.02 2.44
N PHE A 13 7.49 10.00 1.87
CA PHE A 13 7.01 11.08 1.01
C PHE A 13 5.48 11.18 1.03
N TYR A 14 4.95 12.33 0.63
CA TYR A 14 3.51 12.52 0.47
C TYR A 14 3.06 12.35 -0.97
N VAL A 15 1.85 11.84 -1.14
CA VAL A 15 1.11 11.77 -2.41
C VAL A 15 -0.23 12.47 -2.23
N GLU A 16 -0.59 13.33 -3.18
CA GLU A 16 -1.90 13.98 -3.20
C GLU A 16 -2.79 13.22 -4.18
N VAL A 17 -3.98 12.85 -3.71
CA VAL A 17 -5.02 12.16 -4.50
C VAL A 17 -6.36 12.86 -4.27
N GLU A 18 -7.34 12.59 -5.12
CA GLU A 18 -8.71 13.07 -4.93
C GLU A 18 -9.34 12.49 -3.66
N ASP A 19 -10.36 13.14 -3.09
CA ASP A 19 -10.99 12.69 -1.84
C ASP A 19 -11.76 11.36 -2.01
N GLU A 20 -12.21 11.08 -3.23
CA GLU A 20 -12.90 9.84 -3.61
C GLU A 20 -11.94 8.82 -4.26
N ALA A 21 -10.63 9.02 -4.14
CA ALA A 21 -9.64 8.16 -4.78
C ALA A 21 -9.71 6.71 -4.27
N THR A 22 -9.38 5.79 -5.18
CA THR A 22 -9.27 4.35 -4.89
C THR A 22 -7.84 3.92 -4.58
N VAL A 23 -7.68 2.71 -4.05
CA VAL A 23 -6.37 2.09 -3.84
C VAL A 23 -5.56 2.05 -5.13
N GLY A 24 -6.18 1.69 -6.26
CA GLY A 24 -5.52 1.69 -7.58
C GLY A 24 -5.11 3.08 -8.03
N GLY A 25 -5.92 4.11 -7.75
CA GLY A 25 -5.55 5.51 -7.99
C GLY A 25 -4.30 5.93 -7.22
N LEU A 26 -4.21 5.55 -5.94
CA LEU A 26 -3.03 5.82 -5.11
C LEU A 26 -1.79 5.06 -5.61
N LYS A 27 -1.93 3.78 -6.00
CA LYS A 27 -0.83 2.99 -6.60
C LYS A 27 -0.30 3.67 -7.86
N ARG A 28 -1.17 4.19 -8.73
CA ARG A 28 -0.78 4.90 -9.95
C ARG A 28 0.03 6.16 -9.66
N GLU A 29 -0.40 6.97 -8.70
CA GLU A 29 0.36 8.18 -8.32
C GLU A 29 1.73 7.86 -7.70
N ILE A 30 1.79 6.82 -6.86
CA ILE A 30 3.05 6.31 -6.30
C ILE A 30 3.96 5.80 -7.44
N ALA A 31 3.42 4.98 -8.34
CA ALA A 31 4.16 4.42 -9.47
C ALA A 31 4.75 5.51 -10.37
N ARG A 32 3.95 6.54 -10.68
CA ARG A 32 4.38 7.72 -11.44
C ARG A 32 5.49 8.49 -10.74
N LYS A 33 5.37 8.69 -9.43
CA LYS A 33 6.31 9.50 -8.63
C LYS A 33 7.65 8.80 -8.39
N GLU A 34 7.61 7.49 -8.17
CA GLU A 34 8.79 6.68 -7.84
C GLU A 34 9.37 5.94 -9.06
N GLU A 35 8.80 6.15 -10.25
CA GLU A 35 9.18 5.49 -11.50
C GLU A 35 9.11 3.94 -11.40
N LEU A 36 8.07 3.45 -10.73
CA LEU A 36 7.81 2.04 -10.49
C LEU A 36 6.63 1.53 -11.33
N LYS A 37 6.48 0.21 -11.44
CA LYS A 37 5.28 -0.41 -12.03
C LYS A 37 4.24 -0.64 -10.93
N GLU A 38 2.98 -0.28 -11.19
CA GLU A 38 1.85 -0.48 -10.26
C GLU A 38 1.74 -1.93 -9.77
N SER A 39 1.96 -2.90 -10.67
CA SER A 39 1.92 -4.33 -10.34
C SER A 39 2.96 -4.80 -9.33
N ARG A 40 3.94 -3.95 -9.00
CA ARG A 40 4.99 -4.22 -8.01
C ARG A 40 4.71 -3.55 -6.66
N LEU A 41 3.61 -2.81 -6.52
CA LEU A 41 3.31 -2.06 -5.31
C LEU A 41 2.32 -2.82 -4.44
N LEU A 42 2.73 -3.12 -3.21
CA LEU A 42 1.85 -3.55 -2.14
C LEU A 42 1.70 -2.41 -1.14
N LEU A 43 0.46 -2.05 -0.85
CA LEU A 43 0.13 -0.99 0.10
C LEU A 43 -0.49 -1.61 1.34
N VAL A 44 -0.05 -1.14 2.50
CA VAL A 44 -0.46 -1.66 3.80
C VAL A 44 -0.89 -0.48 4.66
N ASP A 45 -2.06 -0.58 5.27
CA ASP A 45 -2.57 0.47 6.16
C ASP A 45 -1.83 0.48 7.53
N CYS A 46 -2.14 1.47 8.38
CA CYS A 46 -1.58 1.54 9.73
C CYS A 46 -1.94 0.33 10.60
N SER A 47 -3.09 -0.30 10.34
CA SER A 47 -3.59 -1.49 11.02
C SER A 47 -2.98 -2.79 10.48
N SER A 48 -1.97 -2.68 9.61
CA SER A 48 -1.29 -3.80 8.96
C SER A 48 -2.16 -4.65 8.04
N ASN A 49 -3.29 -4.11 7.57
CA ASN A 49 -4.09 -4.76 6.54
C ASN A 49 -3.52 -4.45 5.15
N LEU A 50 -3.47 -5.48 4.32
CA LEU A 50 -3.08 -5.34 2.93
C LEU A 50 -4.22 -4.76 2.09
N LEU A 51 -3.94 -3.70 1.33
CA LEU A 51 -4.89 -3.05 0.42
C LEU A 51 -4.88 -3.76 -0.94
N GLN A 52 -5.66 -4.84 -1.03
CA GLN A 52 -5.70 -5.73 -2.21
C GLN A 52 -6.63 -5.25 -3.33
N ASP A 53 -7.77 -4.64 -2.96
CA ASP A 53 -8.82 -4.25 -3.91
C ASP A 53 -8.52 -2.85 -4.47
N ASP A 54 -8.09 -2.81 -5.73
CA ASP A 54 -7.71 -1.57 -6.43
C ASP A 54 -8.91 -0.65 -6.72
N ASP A 55 -10.13 -1.20 -6.79
CA ASP A 55 -11.35 -0.44 -7.03
C ASP A 55 -11.96 0.09 -5.72
N ARG A 56 -11.46 -0.37 -4.57
CA ARG A 56 -11.94 0.09 -3.27
C ARG A 56 -11.50 1.52 -2.98
N ALA A 57 -12.45 2.33 -2.52
CA ALA A 57 -12.19 3.69 -2.06
C ALA A 57 -11.25 3.69 -0.85
N LEU A 58 -10.29 4.63 -0.82
CA LEU A 58 -9.33 4.77 0.28
C LEU A 58 -10.03 4.97 1.63
N ALA A 59 -11.08 5.80 1.66
CA ALA A 59 -11.88 6.03 2.85
C ALA A 59 -12.54 4.75 3.39
N ALA A 60 -12.96 3.83 2.50
CA ALA A 60 -13.51 2.54 2.89
C ALA A 60 -12.46 1.56 3.45
N CYS A 61 -11.17 1.86 3.24
CA CYS A 61 -10.03 1.18 3.85
C CYS A 61 -9.55 1.88 5.14
N GLY A 62 -10.23 2.94 5.61
CA GLY A 62 -9.80 3.73 6.76
C GLY A 62 -8.62 4.68 6.48
N CYS A 63 -8.30 4.92 5.19
CA CYS A 63 -7.31 5.90 4.78
C CYS A 63 -7.97 7.25 4.53
N PHE A 64 -7.55 8.26 5.28
CA PHE A 64 -8.07 9.63 5.24
C PHE A 64 -6.95 10.63 4.97
N ASP A 65 -7.29 11.91 4.89
CA ASP A 65 -6.30 12.98 4.81
C ASP A 65 -5.32 12.93 5.99
N GLY A 66 -4.02 12.90 5.69
CA GLY A 66 -2.95 12.76 6.68
C GLY A 66 -2.63 11.33 7.10
N SER A 67 -3.38 10.31 6.63
CA SER A 67 -3.04 8.91 6.90
C SER A 67 -1.67 8.54 6.32
N ILE A 68 -0.99 7.61 6.98
CA ILE A 68 0.28 7.04 6.51
C ILE A 68 0.02 5.59 6.09
N ILE A 69 0.56 5.20 4.94
CA ILE A 69 0.55 3.82 4.48
C ILE A 69 1.98 3.34 4.27
N ARG A 70 2.22 2.05 4.48
CA ARG A 70 3.50 1.42 4.17
C ARG A 70 3.48 0.91 2.74
N LEU A 71 4.56 1.17 2.01
CA LEU A 71 4.80 0.70 0.66
C LEU A 71 5.86 -0.40 0.67
N ILE A 72 5.48 -1.54 0.12
CA ILE A 72 6.38 -2.66 -0.14
C ILE A 72 6.51 -2.80 -1.66
N VAL A 73 7.74 -2.79 -2.15
CA VAL A 73 8.04 -2.93 -3.57
C VAL A 73 8.51 -4.35 -3.85
N LEU A 74 7.74 -5.07 -4.66
CA LEU A 74 8.07 -6.44 -5.03
C LEU A 74 9.31 -6.50 -5.93
N PRO A 75 10.17 -7.53 -5.78
CA PRO A 75 11.31 -7.71 -6.66
C PRO A 75 10.85 -8.00 -8.09
N VAL A 76 11.74 -7.78 -9.05
CA VAL A 76 11.46 -8.05 -10.47
C VAL A 76 11.49 -9.58 -10.69
N GLY A 77 10.35 -10.18 -11.01
CA GLY A 77 10.23 -11.62 -11.24
C GLY A 77 8.80 -12.13 -11.09
N ASN A 78 8.56 -13.39 -11.44
CA ASN A 78 7.23 -14.01 -11.36
C ASN A 78 6.94 -14.48 -9.92
N LEU A 79 6.88 -13.56 -8.95
CA LEU A 79 6.25 -13.86 -7.67
C LEU A 79 4.74 -13.80 -7.89
N ALA A 80 4.11 -14.97 -7.86
CA ALA A 80 2.66 -15.03 -7.80
C ALA A 80 2.20 -14.46 -6.46
N TRP A 81 1.22 -13.55 -6.50
CA TRP A 81 0.53 -12.98 -5.33
C TRP A 81 0.21 -13.99 -4.20
N PRO A 82 -0.17 -15.26 -4.48
CA PRO A 82 -0.42 -16.25 -3.43
C PRO A 82 0.77 -16.55 -2.50
N GLN A 83 2.02 -16.45 -3.00
CA GLN A 83 3.20 -16.76 -2.19
C GLN A 83 3.48 -15.67 -1.16
N LEU A 84 3.32 -14.41 -1.56
CA LEU A 84 3.51 -13.24 -0.69
C LEU A 84 2.43 -13.11 0.37
N LEU A 85 1.20 -13.60 0.11
CA LEU A 85 0.12 -13.61 1.10
C LEU A 85 0.34 -14.64 2.20
N GLN A 86 0.89 -15.81 1.87
CA GLN A 86 1.33 -16.79 2.89
C GLN A 86 2.40 -16.18 3.81
N ASP A 87 3.31 -15.39 3.24
CA ASP A 87 4.31 -14.65 4.01
C ASP A 87 3.70 -13.44 4.74
N TRP A 88 2.61 -12.85 4.25
CA TRP A 88 1.91 -11.74 4.92
C TRP A 88 1.23 -12.18 6.22
N ASP A 89 0.59 -13.35 6.21
CA ASP A 89 0.06 -13.98 7.43
C ASP A 89 1.16 -14.23 8.48
N PHE A 90 2.42 -14.36 8.05
CA PHE A 90 3.59 -14.45 8.96
C PHE A 90 3.91 -13.14 9.67
N PHE A 91 3.61 -11.99 9.06
CA PHE A 91 3.79 -10.66 9.69
C PHE A 91 2.63 -10.27 10.61
N HIS A 92 1.47 -10.94 10.51
CA HIS A 92 0.47 -10.95 11.57
C HIS A 92 0.91 -11.90 12.68
N VAL A 93 1.90 -11.48 13.48
CA VAL A 93 2.01 -12.03 14.83
C VAL A 93 0.69 -11.72 15.51
N ASN A 94 -0.03 -12.76 15.88
CA ASN A 94 -1.20 -12.68 16.72
C ASN A 94 -0.71 -12.05 18.04
N ASP A 95 -0.87 -10.74 18.20
CA ASP A 95 -0.71 -10.05 19.49
C ASP A 95 -1.89 -10.49 20.37
N GLY A 96 -1.91 -11.77 20.70
CA GLY A 96 -2.79 -12.35 21.69
C GLY A 96 -2.21 -12.05 23.06
N GLU A 97 -2.70 -10.97 23.67
CA GLU A 97 -2.92 -10.88 25.11
C GLU A 97 -4.37 -10.50 25.39
#